data_AF-A0A954IM28-F1
#
_entry.id   AF-A0A954IM28-F1
#
_cell.length_a   1.000
_cell.length_b   1.000
_cell.length_c   1.000
_cell.angle_alpha   90.00
_cell.angle_beta   90.00
_cell.angle_gamma   90.00
#
_symmetry.space_group_name_H-M   'P 1'
#
loop_
_entity.id
_entity.type
_entity.pdbx_description
1 polymer ?
#
loop_
_entity_poly.entity_id
_entity_poly.type
_entity_poly.pdbx_seq_one_letter_code
_entity_poly.pdbx_strand_id
1 'polypeptide(L)'
;MPSRSRWSLRGSANSARTAWLAGSAFDANARRGSRPQRVTWVDNMRPLLQGGVDVYQVVFTMPDELSSLALGNRREMFRLLFHSAWQSLKCVIENEQQFEPAAAMVLHTWNQHLESHVHVHAVVPAGGPSLTNPEE
;
A
#
# COMPACT_ATOMS: atom_id res chain seq x y z
N MET A 1 -26.57 -13.38 -7.01
CA MET A 1 -25.84 -12.57 -6.01
C MET A 1 -24.54 -13.28 -5.70
N PRO A 2 -23.34 -12.78 -6.02
CA PRO A 2 -22.13 -13.42 -5.55
C PRO A 2 -21.74 -12.89 -4.17
N SER A 3 -21.33 -13.85 -3.36
CA SER A 3 -20.90 -13.73 -1.97
C SER A 3 -19.69 -12.78 -1.82
N ARG A 4 -19.80 -11.81 -0.92
CA ARG A 4 -18.66 -11.00 -0.45
C ARG A 4 -17.85 -11.86 0.53
N SER A 5 -16.75 -12.44 0.06
CA SER A 5 -15.78 -13.11 0.92
C SER A 5 -15.11 -12.07 1.83
N ARG A 6 -15.29 -12.28 3.15
CA ARG A 6 -14.63 -11.53 4.21
C ARG A 6 -13.20 -12.03 4.32
N TRP A 7 -12.23 -11.16 4.10
CA TRP A 7 -10.80 -11.43 4.28
C TRP A 7 -10.50 -11.82 5.72
N SER A 8 -10.03 -13.05 5.94
CA SER A 8 -9.60 -13.56 7.25
C SER A 8 -8.43 -14.52 7.02
N LEU A 9 -7.22 -14.06 7.29
CA LEU A 9 -6.04 -14.92 7.34
C LEU A 9 -6.12 -15.80 8.60
N ARG A 10 -6.29 -17.11 8.42
CA ARG A 10 -5.92 -18.12 9.42
C ARG A 10 -4.72 -18.88 8.89
N GLY A 11 -3.59 -18.78 9.57
CA GLY A 11 -2.35 -19.50 9.27
C GLY A 11 -1.68 -19.97 10.55
N SER A 12 -1.37 -21.27 10.58
CA SER A 12 -0.90 -22.10 11.69
C SER A 12 0.45 -21.69 12.29
N ALA A 13 0.61 -21.95 13.58
CA ALA A 13 1.81 -21.73 14.37
C ALA A 13 2.97 -22.65 13.95
N ASN A 14 4.10 -22.09 13.51
CA ASN A 14 5.41 -22.13 14.19
C ASN A 14 6.52 -21.62 13.25
N SER A 15 7.43 -20.83 13.82
CA SER A 15 8.60 -20.15 13.21
C SER A 15 8.33 -18.80 12.53
N ALA A 16 9.13 -17.80 12.92
CA ALA A 16 9.12 -16.39 12.48
C ALA A 16 7.88 -15.56 12.87
N ARG A 17 7.70 -15.35 14.18
CA ARG A 17 6.93 -14.22 14.73
C ARG A 17 7.66 -12.91 14.41
N THR A 18 7.22 -12.22 13.37
CA THR A 18 7.30 -10.75 13.29
C THR A 18 5.88 -10.23 13.15
N ALA A 19 5.28 -9.93 14.28
CA ALA A 19 3.99 -9.28 14.37
C ALA A 19 4.13 -7.85 13.82
N TRP A 20 3.70 -7.64 12.58
CA TRP A 20 3.56 -6.29 12.03
C TRP A 20 2.29 -5.67 12.61
N LEU A 21 2.44 -4.97 13.74
CA LEU A 21 1.52 -3.90 14.10
C LEU A 21 1.81 -2.70 13.20
N ALA A 22 1.47 -2.83 11.92
CA ALA A 22 1.36 -1.67 11.04
C ALA A 22 0.00 -1.02 11.33
N GLY A 23 0.03 0.14 11.98
CA GLY A 23 -1.14 1.03 12.16
C GLY A 23 -1.70 1.61 10.85
N SER A 24 -1.58 0.90 9.73
CA SER A 24 -2.30 1.21 8.49
C SER A 24 -3.65 0.50 8.54
N ALA A 25 -4.67 1.23 8.96
CA ALA A 25 -6.04 0.83 8.66
C ALA A 25 -6.15 0.66 7.14
N PHE A 26 -6.20 -0.59 6.68
CA PHE A 26 -6.72 -0.92 5.36
C PHE A 26 -8.17 -0.46 5.38
N ASP A 27 -8.44 0.75 4.90
CA ASP A 27 -9.80 1.29 4.89
C ASP A 27 -10.62 0.52 3.85
N ALA A 28 -11.22 -0.57 4.32
CA ALA A 28 -12.21 -1.34 3.61
C ALA A 28 -13.49 -0.51 3.51
N ASN A 29 -13.52 0.42 2.56
CA ASN A 29 -14.72 1.03 1.97
C ASN A 29 -15.86 1.31 2.97
N ALA A 30 -15.69 2.33 3.81
CA ALA A 30 -16.74 2.80 4.69
C ALA A 30 -17.84 3.59 3.92
N ARG A 31 -18.95 2.92 3.57
CA ARG A 31 -20.21 3.61 3.22
C ARG A 31 -21.09 3.77 4.45
N ARG A 32 -21.21 4.99 4.99
CA ARG A 32 -22.45 5.61 5.51
C ARG A 32 -22.20 7.05 5.97
N GLY A 33 -23.02 7.98 5.47
CA GLY A 33 -23.20 9.32 6.04
C GLY A 33 -23.11 10.47 5.04
N SER A 34 -24.12 11.35 5.08
CA SER A 34 -24.34 12.54 4.25
C SER A 34 -23.28 13.63 4.46
N ARG A 35 -22.04 13.38 3.98
CA ARG A 35 -21.02 14.42 3.77
C ARG A 35 -20.88 14.65 2.27
N PRO A 36 -20.59 15.88 1.79
CA PRO A 36 -20.17 16.05 0.40
C PRO A 36 -19.03 15.08 0.14
N GLN A 37 -19.18 14.26 -0.90
CA GLN A 37 -18.26 13.17 -1.18
C GLN A 37 -16.89 13.79 -1.49
N ARG A 38 -15.98 13.74 -0.53
CA ARG A 38 -14.59 14.14 -0.77
C ARG A 38 -14.04 13.16 -1.80
N VAL A 39 -13.69 13.69 -2.97
CA VAL A 39 -12.94 12.94 -3.98
C VAL A 39 -11.63 12.54 -3.34
N THR A 40 -11.42 11.23 -3.23
CA THR A 40 -10.20 10.68 -2.66
C THR A 40 -9.07 10.70 -3.69
N TRP A 41 -7.82 10.60 -3.25
CA TRP A 41 -6.69 10.39 -4.17
C TRP A 41 -6.93 9.15 -5.07
N VAL A 42 -7.46 8.11 -4.46
CA VAL A 42 -7.90 6.86 -5.08
C VAL A 42 -8.91 7.13 -6.21
N ASP A 43 -9.90 8.01 -6.01
CA ASP A 43 -10.87 8.44 -7.03
C ASP A 43 -10.20 9.18 -8.20
N ASN A 44 -9.26 10.07 -7.93
CA ASN A 44 -8.51 10.80 -8.99
C ASN A 44 -7.64 9.87 -9.83
N MET A 45 -7.18 8.75 -9.27
CA MET A 45 -6.38 7.77 -9.98
C MET A 45 -7.21 6.81 -10.85
N ARG A 46 -8.54 6.73 -10.67
CA ARG A 46 -9.40 5.78 -11.43
C ARG A 46 -9.23 5.80 -12.94
N PRO A 47 -9.11 6.95 -13.62
CA PRO A 47 -8.91 6.98 -15.07
C PRO A 47 -7.63 6.27 -15.54
N LEU A 48 -6.65 6.10 -14.66
CA LEU A 48 -5.36 5.44 -14.93
C LEU A 48 -5.36 3.96 -14.55
N LEU A 49 -6.45 3.47 -13.95
CA LEU A 49 -6.53 2.12 -13.40
C LEU A 49 -7.50 1.28 -14.23
N GLN A 50 -7.27 -0.03 -14.25
CA GLN A 50 -8.16 -0.96 -14.94
C GLN A 50 -9.55 -0.95 -14.30
N GLY A 51 -10.59 -0.82 -15.14
CA GLY A 51 -11.98 -0.88 -14.69
C GLY A 51 -12.35 -2.25 -14.12
N GLY A 52 -13.17 -2.24 -13.07
CA GLY A 52 -13.68 -3.47 -12.43
C GLY A 52 -12.71 -4.15 -11.47
N VAL A 53 -11.53 -3.59 -11.24
CA VAL A 53 -10.55 -4.09 -10.27
C VAL A 53 -10.62 -3.24 -8.99
N ASP A 54 -10.64 -3.89 -7.83
CA ASP A 54 -10.52 -3.20 -6.55
C ASP A 54 -9.15 -2.52 -6.41
N VAL A 55 -9.08 -1.44 -5.66
CA VAL A 55 -7.85 -0.66 -5.52
C VAL A 55 -7.66 -0.28 -4.07
N TYR A 56 -6.46 -0.53 -3.57
CA TYR A 56 -6.07 -0.27 -2.18
C TYR A 56 -5.06 0.88 -2.09
N GLN A 57 -5.11 1.60 -0.98
CA GLN A 57 -4.10 2.58 -0.62
C GLN A 57 -3.23 2.00 0.49
N VAL A 58 -1.93 1.93 0.25
CA VAL A 58 -0.92 1.46 1.21
C VAL A 58 -0.01 2.63 1.57
N VAL A 59 0.39 2.73 2.84
CA VAL A 59 1.27 3.82 3.31
C VAL A 59 2.50 3.22 3.99
N PHE A 60 3.67 3.62 3.52
CA PHE A 60 4.96 3.26 4.12
C PHE A 60 5.55 4.50 4.79
N THR A 61 5.76 4.44 6.10
CA THR A 61 6.23 5.57 6.89
C THR A 61 7.66 5.32 7.34
N MET A 62 8.53 6.31 7.16
CA MET A 62 9.88 6.26 7.70
C MET A 62 9.83 6.45 9.23
N PRO A 63 10.58 5.65 10.02
CA PRO A 63 10.70 5.86 11.45
C PRO A 63 11.22 7.26 11.78
N ASP A 64 10.67 7.90 12.80
CA ASP A 64 11.00 9.29 13.16
C ASP A 64 12.46 9.44 13.61
N GLU A 65 13.07 8.38 14.13
CA GLU A 65 14.50 8.34 14.50
C GLU A 65 15.41 8.57 13.29
N LEU A 66 14.93 8.30 12.07
CA LEU A 66 15.66 8.52 10.82
C LEU A 66 15.39 9.89 10.20
N SER A 67 14.49 10.71 10.78
CA SER A 67 14.09 12.00 10.19
C SER A 67 15.27 12.96 10.02
N SER A 68 16.17 13.08 11.00
CA SER A 68 17.37 13.92 10.86
C SER A 68 18.31 13.43 9.75
N LEU A 69 18.47 12.10 9.62
CA LEU A 69 19.26 11.48 8.55
C LEU A 69 18.63 11.73 7.18
N ALA A 70 17.31 11.63 7.09
CA ALA A 70 16.52 11.93 5.89
C ALA A 70 16.63 13.39 5.47
N LEU A 71 16.58 14.33 6.40
CA LEU A 71 16.76 15.76 6.11
C LEU A 71 18.14 16.07 5.56
N GLY A 72 19.19 15.44 6.09
CA GLY A 72 20.56 15.59 5.61
C GLY A 72 20.87 14.88 4.29
N ASN A 73 20.16 13.78 3.99
CA ASN A 73 20.47 12.87 2.86
C ASN A 73 19.25 12.57 2.00
N ARG A 74 18.41 13.59 1.74
CA ARG A 74 17.08 13.44 1.12
C ARG A 74 17.06 12.54 -0.10
N ARG A 75 17.99 12.71 -1.04
CA ARG A 75 18.04 11.92 -2.28
C ARG A 75 18.14 10.42 -1.99
N GLU A 76 19.14 10.03 -1.21
CA GLU A 76 19.41 8.61 -0.93
C GLU A 76 18.36 8.02 -0.01
N MET A 77 17.94 8.76 1.01
CA MET A 77 16.94 8.30 1.97
C MET A 77 15.57 8.11 1.31
N PHE A 78 15.15 9.01 0.42
CA PHE A 78 13.89 8.86 -0.30
C PHE A 78 13.98 7.74 -1.33
N ARG A 79 15.10 7.61 -2.05
CA ARG A 79 15.33 6.49 -2.97
C ARG A 79 15.24 5.14 -2.24
N LEU A 80 15.87 5.02 -1.07
CA LEU A 80 15.81 3.84 -0.23
C LEU A 80 14.40 3.55 0.27
N LEU A 81 13.64 4.59 0.68
CA LEU A 81 12.25 4.43 1.10
C LEU A 81 11.38 3.89 -0.04
N PHE A 82 11.44 4.49 -1.24
CA PHE A 82 10.71 4.01 -2.41
C PHE A 82 11.08 2.57 -2.76
N HIS A 83 12.37 2.26 -2.79
CA HIS A 83 12.85 0.92 -3.12
C HIS A 83 12.35 -0.10 -2.11
N SER A 84 12.51 0.18 -0.82
CA SER A 84 12.11 -0.74 0.27
C SER A 84 10.59 -0.94 0.31
N ALA A 85 9.82 0.14 0.11
CA ALA A 85 8.37 0.07 0.00
C ALA A 85 7.91 -0.79 -1.18
N TRP A 86 8.51 -0.58 -2.36
CA TRP A 86 8.20 -1.39 -3.54
C TRP A 86 8.57 -2.86 -3.37
N GLN A 87 9.78 -3.15 -2.87
CA GLN A 87 10.23 -4.54 -2.63
C GLN A 87 9.30 -5.27 -1.64
N SER A 88 8.89 -4.58 -0.58
CA SER A 88 7.97 -5.15 0.42
C SER A 88 6.61 -5.47 -0.19
N LEU A 89 6.04 -4.52 -0.94
CA LEU A 89 4.76 -4.68 -1.61
C LEU A 89 4.81 -5.80 -2.65
N LYS A 90 5.83 -5.77 -3.50
CA LYS A 90 6.06 -6.76 -4.56
C LYS A 90 6.16 -8.17 -3.96
N CYS A 91 7.00 -8.34 -2.94
CA CYS A 91 7.18 -9.63 -2.26
C CYS A 91 5.86 -10.20 -1.74
N VAL A 92 5.03 -9.40 -1.08
CA VAL A 92 3.74 -9.86 -0.54
C VAL A 92 2.78 -10.25 -1.67
N ILE A 93 2.65 -9.42 -2.69
CA ILE A 93 1.71 -9.66 -3.79
C ILE A 93 2.12 -10.90 -4.59
N GLU A 94 3.40 -11.01 -4.97
CA GLU A 94 3.88 -12.15 -5.74
C GLU A 94 3.71 -13.46 -4.96
N ASN A 95 4.05 -13.47 -3.67
CA ASN A 95 4.00 -14.70 -2.86
C ASN A 95 2.58 -15.10 -2.45
N GLU A 96 1.74 -14.15 -2.05
CA GLU A 96 0.41 -14.46 -1.51
C GLU A 96 -0.70 -14.45 -2.56
N GLN A 97 -0.53 -13.66 -3.63
CA GLN A 97 -1.58 -13.42 -4.63
C GLN A 97 -1.21 -13.90 -6.04
N GLN A 98 0.06 -14.22 -6.30
CA GLN A 98 0.52 -14.89 -7.54
C GLN A 98 0.18 -14.13 -8.83
N PHE A 99 0.17 -12.80 -8.77
CA PHE A 99 0.02 -11.92 -9.93
C PHE A 99 1.13 -10.86 -9.96
N GLU A 100 1.41 -10.33 -11.15
CA GLU A 100 2.41 -9.28 -11.36
C GLU A 100 1.94 -7.98 -10.69
N PRO A 101 2.68 -7.47 -9.68
CA PRO A 101 2.27 -6.29 -8.95
C PRO A 101 2.48 -5.03 -9.78
N ALA A 102 1.62 -4.05 -9.56
CA ALA A 102 1.78 -2.68 -10.03
C ALA A 102 1.43 -1.72 -8.89
N ALA A 103 2.06 -0.53 -8.87
CA ALA A 103 1.66 0.53 -7.95
C ALA A 103 2.02 1.91 -8.48
N ALA A 104 1.18 2.90 -8.19
CA ALA A 104 1.53 4.31 -8.33
C ALA A 104 1.91 4.85 -6.95
N MET A 105 3.14 5.37 -6.81
CA MET A 105 3.70 5.77 -5.51
C MET A 105 4.01 7.26 -5.46
N VAL A 106 3.62 7.93 -4.37
CA VAL A 106 3.79 9.37 -4.14
C VAL A 106 4.45 9.60 -2.80
N LEU A 107 5.49 10.44 -2.77
CA LEU A 107 6.20 10.84 -1.57
C LEU A 107 5.54 12.05 -0.91
N HIS A 108 5.39 11.98 0.40
CA HIS A 108 5.14 13.12 1.27
C HIS A 108 6.27 13.25 2.28
N THR A 109 6.62 14.49 2.63
CA THR A 109 7.78 14.80 3.48
C THR A 109 7.44 15.61 4.72
N TRP A 110 6.18 16.03 4.88
CA TRP A 110 5.73 16.90 5.95
C TRP A 110 4.40 16.40 6.52
N ASN A 111 4.21 16.59 7.82
CA ASN A 111 2.90 16.43 8.46
C ASN A 111 2.11 17.76 8.40
N GLN A 112 0.89 17.76 8.95
CA GLN A 112 0.03 18.95 9.01
C GLN A 112 0.61 20.10 9.87
N HIS A 113 1.58 19.80 10.75
CA HIS A 113 2.29 20.77 11.60
C HIS A 113 3.57 21.31 10.95
N LEU A 114 3.84 20.94 9.69
CA LEU A 114 5.07 21.25 8.98
C LEU A 114 6.33 20.70 9.68
N GLU A 115 6.22 19.54 10.30
CA GLU A 115 7.36 18.79 10.80
C GLU A 115 7.74 17.71 9.78
N SER A 116 9.02 17.30 9.80
CA SER A 116 9.49 16.25 8.91
C SER A 116 8.75 14.95 9.22
N HIS A 117 8.02 14.45 8.23
CA HIS A 117 7.26 13.20 8.32
C HIS A 117 7.25 12.53 6.94
N VAL A 118 8.27 11.72 6.71
CA VAL A 118 8.56 11.15 5.40
C VAL A 118 7.78 9.84 5.23
N HIS A 119 6.84 9.83 4.30
CA HIS A 119 6.06 8.64 3.99
C HIS A 119 5.71 8.55 2.50
N VAL A 120 5.48 7.34 2.01
CA VAL A 120 5.07 7.07 0.64
C VAL A 120 3.67 6.47 0.65
N HIS A 121 2.75 7.09 -0.10
CA HIS A 121 1.47 6.48 -0.43
C HIS A 121 1.61 5.69 -1.72
N ALA A 122 1.06 4.48 -1.75
CA ALA A 122 0.95 3.64 -2.93
C ALA A 122 -0.53 3.38 -3.23
N VAL A 123 -0.96 3.61 -4.47
CA VAL A 123 -2.20 3.05 -5.01
C VAL A 123 -1.85 1.72 -5.65
N VAL A 124 -2.52 0.66 -5.23
CA VAL A 124 -2.24 -0.72 -5.65
C VAL A 124 -3.55 -1.34 -6.18
N PRO A 125 -3.62 -1.76 -7.46
CA PRO A 125 -4.73 -2.56 -7.94
C PRO A 125 -4.69 -3.97 -7.33
N ALA A 126 -5.86 -4.52 -7.04
CA ALA A 126 -6.07 -5.84 -6.46
C ALA A 126 -5.92 -6.99 -7.47
N GLY A 127 -5.23 -6.77 -8.58
CA GLY A 127 -5.09 -7.74 -9.65
C GLY A 127 -4.11 -7.28 -10.73
N GLY A 128 -3.65 -8.25 -11.50
CA GLY A 128 -2.71 -8.09 -12.59
C GLY A 128 -2.56 -9.40 -13.38
N PRO A 129 -1.65 -9.44 -14.35
CA PRO A 129 -1.28 -10.66 -15.05
C PRO A 129 -0.86 -11.77 -14.08
N SER A 130 -1.30 -13.01 -14.30
CA SER A 130 -0.86 -14.13 -13.46
C SER A 130 0.62 -14.42 -13.66
N LEU A 131 1.34 -14.72 -12.57
CA LEU A 131 2.76 -15.13 -12.63
C LEU A 131 2.93 -16.60 -12.98
N THR A 132 1.86 -17.39 -12.85
CA THR A 132 1.80 -18.79 -13.24
C THR A 132 1.15 -18.90 -14.61
N ASN A 133 1.77 -19.63 -15.53
CA ASN A 133 1.18 -19.89 -16.83
C ASN A 133 0.01 -20.88 -16.65
N PRO A 134 -1.21 -20.62 -17.15
CA PRO A 134 -2.36 -21.49 -16.94
C PRO A 134 -2.35 -22.81 -17.76
N GLU A 135 -1.21 -23.25 -18.31
CA GLU A 135 -1.11 -24.39 -19.23
C GLU A 135 -0.08 -25.48 -18.84
N GLU A 136 0.15 -25.72 -17.55
CA GLU A 136 0.70 -26.98 -17.01
C GLU A 136 -0.22 -27.54 -15.91
#